data_AF-A0A2D0R2E2-F1
#
_entry.id   AF-A0A2D0R2E2-F1
#
_cell.length_a   1.000
_cell.length_b   1.000
_cell.length_c   1.000
_cell.angle_alpha   90.00
_cell.angle_beta   90.00
_cell.angle_gamma   90.00
#
_symmetry.space_group_name_H-M   'P 1'
#
loop_
_entity.id
_entity.type
_entity.pdbx_description
1 polymer ?
#
loop_
_entity_poly.entity_id
_entity_poly.type
_entity_poly.pdbx_seq_one_letter_code
_entity_poly.pdbx_strand_id
1 'polypeptide(L)'
;MAQELLKARLGLIQGVSEGLLKDLTDCLRATNPPVLNEREVNKILQTHAVTQDRTGKLVDMVRNKGDQASFIMISILEQRDNLLARDLGLLTDCIEEARMKRLDRSSNP
;
A
#
# COMPACT_ATOMS: atom_id res chain seq x y z
N MET A 1 -7.53 8.86 -4.43
CA MET A 1 -7.11 7.58 -3.79
C MET A 1 -6.90 7.71 -2.28
N ALA A 2 -6.40 8.84 -1.78
CA ALA A 2 -6.16 9.07 -0.34
C ALA A 2 -7.44 8.97 0.51
N GLN A 3 -8.59 9.41 -0.01
CA GLN A 3 -9.89 9.26 0.65
C GLN A 3 -10.35 7.80 0.73
N GLU A 4 -10.17 7.01 -0.34
CA GLU A 4 -10.52 5.58 -0.33
C GLU A 4 -9.65 4.81 0.65
N LEU A 5 -8.35 5.12 0.68
CA LEU A 5 -7.43 4.56 1.67
C LEU A 5 -7.85 4.91 3.11
N LEU A 6 -8.38 6.12 3.34
CA LEU A 6 -8.90 6.53 4.64
C LEU A 6 -10.17 5.77 5.04
N LYS A 7 -11.09 5.54 4.10
CA LYS A 7 -12.31 4.75 4.35
C LYS A 7 -11.95 3.30 4.70
N ALA A 8 -11.00 2.71 3.97
CA ALA A 8 -10.51 1.36 4.21
C ALA A 8 -9.60 1.23 5.44
N ARG A 9 -9.13 2.35 6.02
CA ARG A 9 -8.15 2.39 7.12
C ARG A 9 -8.50 1.45 8.27
N LEU A 10 -9.75 1.46 8.73
CA LEU A 10 -10.16 0.65 9.87
C LEU A 10 -10.09 -0.85 9.56
N GLY A 11 -10.51 -1.24 8.37
CA GLY A 11 -10.40 -2.62 7.93
C GLY A 11 -8.96 -3.05 7.63
N LEU A 12 -8.10 -2.14 7.15
CA LEU A 12 -6.66 -2.39 7.04
C LEU A 12 -6.03 -2.64 8.42
N ILE A 13 -6.36 -1.81 9.41
CA ILE A 13 -5.84 -1.96 10.78
C ILE A 13 -6.22 -3.32 11.38
N GLN A 14 -7.41 -3.85 11.05
CA GLN A 14 -7.89 -5.12 11.58
C GLN A 14 -7.43 -6.33 10.75
N GLY A 15 -7.32 -6.19 9.43
CA GLY A 15 -7.01 -7.29 8.50
C GLY A 15 -5.53 -7.44 8.14
N VAL A 16 -4.71 -6.40 8.32
CA VAL A 16 -3.28 -6.47 8.00
C VAL A 16 -2.53 -7.29 9.06
N SER A 17 -1.93 -8.39 8.62
CA SER A 17 -1.01 -9.18 9.42
C SER A 17 0.37 -8.52 9.52
N GLU A 18 1.20 -8.92 10.49
CA GLU A 18 2.55 -8.36 10.65
C GLU A 18 3.45 -8.63 9.43
N GLY A 19 3.30 -9.80 8.79
CA GLY A 19 3.99 -10.10 7.53
C GLY A 19 3.58 -9.16 6.40
N LEU A 20 2.27 -8.95 6.23
CA LEU A 20 1.76 -8.04 5.21
C LEU A 20 2.16 -6.58 5.48
N LEU A 21 2.17 -6.16 6.74
CA LEU A 21 2.67 -4.83 7.13
C LEU A 21 4.13 -4.62 6.71
N LYS A 22 5.00 -5.61 6.99
CA LYS A 22 6.41 -5.55 6.61
C LYS A 22 6.57 -5.50 5.10
N ASP A 23 5.86 -6.37 4.38
CA ASP A 23 5.87 -6.40 2.91
C ASP A 23 5.39 -5.07 2.30
N LEU A 24 4.29 -4.50 2.79
CA LEU A 24 3.80 -3.19 2.35
C LEU A 24 4.85 -2.12 2.55
N THR A 25 5.51 -2.13 3.69
CA THR A 25 6.52 -1.13 4.06
C THR A 25 7.78 -1.24 3.21
N ASP A 26 8.28 -2.47 2.99
CA ASP A 26 9.43 -2.74 2.14
C ASP A 26 9.12 -2.41 0.67
N CYS A 27 7.92 -2.74 0.18
CA CYS A 27 7.50 -2.41 -1.18
C CYS A 27 7.37 -0.90 -1.38
N LEU A 28 6.78 -0.16 -0.43
CA LEU A 28 6.65 1.30 -0.47
C LEU A 28 8.00 2.03 -0.42
N ARG A 29 9.02 1.41 0.19
CA ARG A 29 10.40 1.90 0.17
C ARG A 29 11.10 1.59 -1.14
N ALA A 30 10.80 0.45 -1.75
CA ALA A 30 11.38 0.01 -3.02
C ALA A 30 10.83 0.75 -4.25
N THR A 31 9.77 1.56 -4.10
CA THR A 31 9.26 2.38 -5.21
C THR A 31 10.29 3.43 -5.62
N ASN A 32 10.23 3.87 -6.88
CA ASN A 32 11.04 4.97 -7.37
C ASN A 32 10.14 6.07 -7.95
N PRO A 33 10.05 7.26 -7.32
CA PRO A 33 10.71 7.64 -6.07
C PRO A 33 10.16 6.89 -4.85
N PRO A 34 10.94 6.76 -3.76
CA PRO A 34 10.51 6.08 -2.54
C PRO A 34 9.35 6.85 -1.89
N VAL A 35 8.24 6.15 -1.62
CA VAL A 35 7.11 6.77 -0.92
C VAL A 35 7.50 7.05 0.53
N LEU A 36 8.12 6.07 1.20
CA LEU A 36 8.62 6.19 2.57
C LEU A 36 10.14 6.10 2.58
N ASN A 37 10.77 6.98 3.35
CA ASN A 37 12.20 6.86 3.63
C ASN A 37 12.45 5.91 4.81
N GLU A 38 13.69 5.41 4.93
CA GLU A 38 14.06 4.43 5.96
C GLU A 38 13.79 4.95 7.39
N ARG A 39 13.95 6.26 7.61
CA ARG A 39 13.69 6.88 8.92
C ARG A 39 12.20 6.86 9.27
N GLU A 40 11.32 7.17 8.31
CA GLU A 40 9.87 7.09 8.49
C GLU A 40 9.43 5.65 8.79
N VAL A 41 9.94 4.67 8.03
CA VAL A 41 9.67 3.25 8.24
C VAL A 41 10.09 2.79 9.64
N ASN A 42 11.33 3.08 10.04
CA ASN A 42 11.83 2.71 11.37
C ASN A 42 11.00 3.36 12.48
N LYS A 43 10.57 4.61 12.29
CA LYS A 43 9.68 5.28 13.25
C LYS A 43 8.35 4.53 13.41
N ILE A 44 7.72 4.06 12.33
CA ILE A 44 6.48 3.27 12.43
C ILE A 44 6.73 1.97 13.21
N LEU A 45 7.75 1.22 12.80
CA LEU A 45 8.00 -0.13 13.32
C LEU A 45 8.45 -0.12 14.78
N GLN A 46 9.25 0.87 15.19
CA GLN A 46 9.80 0.96 16.54
C GLN A 46 8.89 1.68 17.54
N THR A 47 8.05 2.63 17.09
CA THR A 47 7.25 3.45 18.03
C THR A 47 6.07 2.68 18.63
N HIS A 48 5.58 1.63 17.95
CA HIS A 48 4.34 0.96 18.33
C HIS A 48 4.57 -0.53 18.59
N ALA A 49 4.07 -1.05 19.71
CA ALA A 49 4.18 -2.47 20.07
C ALA A 49 3.18 -3.36 19.32
N VAL A 50 2.07 -2.78 18.86
CA VAL A 50 0.95 -3.51 18.25
C VAL A 50 0.87 -3.25 16.74
N THR A 51 0.74 -4.31 15.95
CA THR A 51 0.63 -4.28 14.47
C THR A 51 -0.48 -3.35 13.97
N GLN A 52 -1.60 -3.31 14.68
CA GLN A 52 -2.75 -2.47 14.36
C GLN A 52 -2.40 -0.97 14.37
N ASP A 53 -1.68 -0.54 15.41
CA ASP A 53 -1.27 0.86 15.56
C ASP A 53 -0.20 1.25 14.53
N ARG A 54 0.76 0.34 14.27
CA ARG A 54 1.74 0.49 13.17
C ARG A 54 1.05 0.66 11.82
N THR A 55 0.06 -0.19 11.53
CA THR A 55 -0.71 -0.14 10.27
C THR A 55 -1.47 1.17 10.13
N GLY A 56 -2.11 1.63 11.20
CA GLY A 56 -2.81 2.91 11.21
C GLY A 56 -1.88 4.09 10.89
N LYS A 57 -0.68 4.10 11.49
CA LYS A 57 0.34 5.12 11.20
C LYS A 57 0.89 5.05 9.78
N LEU A 58 1.11 3.85 9.26
CA LEU A 58 1.54 3.65 7.88
C LEU A 58 0.51 4.26 6.92
N VAL A 59 -0.76 3.90 7.09
CA VAL A 59 -1.87 4.42 6.29
C VAL A 59 -1.96 5.94 6.37
N ASP A 60 -1.90 6.50 7.58
CA ASP A 60 -1.99 7.95 7.79
C ASP A 60 -0.83 8.70 7.12
N MET A 61 0.40 8.15 7.18
CA MET A 61 1.55 8.76 6.52
C MET A 61 1.47 8.69 5.00
N VAL A 62 1.12 7.53 4.44
CA VAL A 62 0.95 7.36 2.99
C VAL A 62 -0.14 8.32 2.48
N ARG A 63 -1.25 8.42 3.21
CA ARG A 63 -2.34 9.36 2.91
C ARG A 63 -1.85 10.81 2.90
N ASN A 64 -1.08 11.21 3.92
CA ASN A 64 -0.58 12.57 4.06
C ASN A 64 0.44 12.94 2.95
N LYS A 65 1.11 11.97 2.34
CA LYS A 65 1.99 12.20 1.17
C LYS A 65 1.22 12.44 -0.13
N GLY A 66 -0.07 12.09 -0.17
CA GLY A 66 -0.97 12.42 -1.26
C GLY A 66 -1.49 11.20 -2.03
N ASP A 67 -2.21 11.49 -3.12
CA ASP A 67 -2.94 10.48 -3.87
C ASP A 67 -2.03 9.46 -4.57
N GLN A 68 -0.86 9.88 -5.06
CA GLN A 68 0.09 9.00 -5.73
C GLN A 68 0.66 7.93 -4.78
N ALA A 69 1.04 8.34 -3.57
CA ALA A 69 1.49 7.42 -2.53
C ALA A 69 0.38 6.44 -2.13
N SER A 70 -0.84 6.95 -1.95
CA SER A 70 -2.02 6.14 -1.61
C SER A 70 -2.35 5.12 -2.70
N PHE A 71 -2.28 5.53 -3.97
CA PHE A 71 -2.48 4.63 -5.12
C PHE A 71 -1.47 3.48 -5.13
N ILE A 72 -0.19 3.77 -4.86
CA ILE A 72 0.85 2.75 -4.86
C ILE A 72 0.62 1.75 -3.72
N MET A 73 0.26 2.23 -2.53
CA MET A 73 -0.06 1.35 -1.40
C MET A 73 -1.23 0.41 -1.72
N ILE A 74 -2.31 0.93 -2.30
CA ILE A 74 -3.46 0.13 -2.74
C ILE A 74 -3.04 -0.91 -3.78
N SER A 75 -2.20 -0.53 -4.75
CA SER A 75 -1.71 -1.45 -5.79
C SER A 75 -0.87 -2.58 -5.20
N ILE A 76 0.00 -2.30 -4.22
CA ILE A 76 0.80 -3.32 -3.54
C ILE A 76 -0.12 -4.22 -2.70
N LEU A 77 -1.09 -3.63 -1.99
CA LEU A 77 -2.06 -4.38 -1.21
C LEU A 77 -2.82 -5.37 -2.07
N GLU A 78 -3.31 -4.96 -3.24
CA GLU A 78 -3.96 -5.85 -4.20
C GLU A 78 -3.05 -7.00 -4.66
N GLN A 79 -1.75 -6.75 -4.88
CA GLN A 79 -0.80 -7.78 -5.28
C GLN A 79 -0.51 -8.80 -4.17
N ARG A 80 -0.51 -8.35 -2.91
CA ARG A 80 -0.15 -9.18 -1.76
C ARG A 80 -1.36 -9.88 -1.16
N ASP A 81 -2.48 -9.18 -1.08
CA ASP A 81 -3.73 -9.64 -0.50
C ASP A 81 -4.93 -9.04 -1.26
N ASN A 82 -5.22 -9.65 -2.41
CA ASN A 82 -6.33 -9.26 -3.26
C ASN A 82 -7.68 -9.36 -2.55
N LEU A 83 -7.86 -10.39 -1.70
CA LEU A 83 -9.10 -10.61 -0.97
C LEU A 83 -9.34 -9.48 0.01
N LEU A 84 -8.32 -9.09 0.79
CA LEU A 84 -8.43 -7.96 1.70
C LEU A 84 -8.69 -6.64 0.93
N ALA A 85 -7.99 -6.41 -0.18
CA ALA A 85 -8.24 -5.21 -1.00
C ALA A 85 -9.68 -5.17 -1.54
N ARG A 86 -10.24 -6.32 -1.92
CA ARG A 86 -11.62 -6.47 -2.41
C ARG A 86 -12.64 -6.22 -1.31
N ASP A 87 -12.48 -6.85 -0.16
CA ASP A 87 -13.38 -6.70 1.00
C ASP A 87 -13.44 -5.26 1.48
N LEU A 88 -12.34 -4.52 1.33
CA LEU A 88 -12.24 -3.11 1.70
C LEU A 88 -12.71 -2.14 0.60
N GLY A 89 -13.17 -2.66 -0.55
CA GLY A 89 -13.62 -1.84 -1.68
C GLY A 89 -12.51 -1.02 -2.33
N LEU A 90 -11.25 -1.44 -2.20
CA LEU A 90 -10.08 -0.74 -2.75
C LEU A 90 -9.75 -1.16 -4.18
N LEU A 91 -10.34 -2.27 -4.66
CA LEU A 91 -10.26 -2.66 -6.06
C LEU A 91 -11.11 -1.71 -6.88
N THR A 92 -10.44 -0.82 -7.62
CA THR A 92 -11.08 -0.06 -8.69
C THR A 92 -10.73 -0.77 -9.99
N ASP A 93 -11.71 -1.08 -10.83
CA ASP A 93 -11.58 -1.81 -12.12
C ASP A 93 -10.59 -1.17 -13.13
N CYS A 94 -9.87 -0.10 -12.75
CA CYS A 94 -8.93 0.65 -13.57
C CYS A 94 -7.44 0.27 -13.39
N ILE A 95 -7.08 -0.68 -12.51
CA ILE A 95 -5.65 -1.06 -12.30
C ILE A 95 -5.15 -2.09 -13.33
N GLU A 96 -6.03 -2.90 -13.92
CA GLU A 96 -5.70 -3.90 -14.95
C GLU A 96 -4.98 -3.29 -16.18
N GLU A 97 -5.42 -2.12 -16.66
CA GLU A 97 -4.81 -1.47 -17.83
C GLU A 97 -3.34 -1.05 -17.61
N ALA A 98 -2.97 -0.69 -16.38
CA ALA A 98 -1.60 -0.28 -16.06
C ALA A 98 -0.64 -1.49 -15.97
N ARG A 99 -1.17 -2.69 -15.63
CA ARG A 99 -0.39 -3.94 -15.64
C ARG A 99 -0.19 -4.47 -17.06
N MET A 100 -1.22 -4.41 -17.91
CA MET A 100 -1.13 -4.89 -19.30
C MET A 100 -0.14 -4.09 -20.17
N LYS A 101 0.02 -2.78 -19.96
CA LYS A 101 0.95 -1.95 -20.78
C LYS A 101 2.44 -2.20 -20.54
N ARG A 102 2.85 -2.94 -19.50
CA ARG A 102 4.27 -3.28 -19.28
C ARG A 102 4.72 -4.57 -19.96
N LEU A 103 3.79 -5.48 -20.28
CA LEU A 103 4.14 -6.70 -21.03
C LEU A 103 4.28 -6.44 -22.53
N ASP A 104 3.63 -5.41 -23.07
CA ASP A 104 3.60 -5.11 -24.52
C ASP A 104 4.88 -4.45 -25.06
N ARG A 105 5.86 -4.10 -24.21
CA ARG A 105 7.18 -3.59 -24.69
C ARG A 105 8.26 -4.67 -24.81
N SER A 106 7.96 -5.92 -24.46
CA SER A 106 8.89 -7.06 -24.66
C SER A 106 8.64 -7.83 -25.96
N SER A 107 7.61 -7.46 -26.73
CA SER A 107 7.36 -8.04 -28.05
C SER A 107 7.42 -6.95 -29.10
N ASN A 108 8.63 -6.52 -29.43
CA ASN A 108 8.91 -6.04 -30.78
C ASN A 108 9.98 -6.98 -31.37
N PRO A 109 9.72 -7.60 -32.54
CA PRO A 109 10.62 -8.58 -33.16
C PRO A 109 11.95 -7.99 -33.63
#